data_AF-A0A952NM75-F1
#
_entry.id   AF-A0A952NM75-F1
#
_cell.length_a   1.000
_cell.length_b   1.000
_cell.length_c   1.000
_cell.angle_alpha   90.00
_cell.angle_beta   90.00
_cell.angle_gamma   90.00
#
_symmetry.space_group_name_H-M   'P 1'
#
loop_
_entity.id
_entity.type
_entity.pdbx_description
1 polymer ?
#
loop_
_entity_poly.entity_id
_entity_poly.type
_entity_poly.pdbx_seq_one_letter_code
_entity_poly.pdbx_strand_id
1 'polypeptide(L)'
;MKFRPTLCDCAGFFKCSEDTISRIIQKEESLTFWDFRERYFGSSRMQLRQKAFQMAMSGDRTMMIFMLKNFCGMKDNPDFDLEPQQCEVEFIDD
;
A
#
# COMPACT_ATOMS: atom_id res chain seq x y z
N MET A 1 11.58 9.29 -6.76
CA MET A 1 10.89 8.60 -7.88
C MET A 1 9.57 8.08 -7.34
N LYS A 2 8.42 8.58 -7.81
CA LYS A 2 7.11 8.03 -7.40
C LYS A 2 6.99 6.62 -7.98
N PHE A 3 6.92 5.60 -7.12
CA PHE A 3 6.85 4.20 -7.54
C PHE A 3 5.48 3.82 -8.11
N ARG A 4 4.50 4.72 -8.16
CA ARG A 4 3.15 4.42 -8.66
C ARG A 4 2.65 5.60 -9.51
N PRO A 5 3.14 5.78 -10.75
CA PRO A 5 2.80 6.93 -11.58
C PRO A 5 1.28 7.01 -11.77
N THR A 6 0.78 8.24 -11.70
CA THR A 6 -0.61 8.59 -12.03
C THR A 6 -0.73 8.92 -13.52
N LEU A 7 -1.95 9.05 -14.02
CA LEU A 7 -2.20 9.50 -15.40
C LEU A 7 -1.52 10.85 -15.67
N CYS A 8 -1.63 11.79 -14.72
CA CYS A 8 -0.97 13.09 -14.77
C CYS A 8 0.56 12.98 -14.86
N ASP A 9 1.17 12.09 -14.07
CA ASP A 9 2.62 11.86 -14.13
C ASP A 9 3.04 11.31 -15.50
N CYS A 10 2.28 10.36 -16.06
CA CYS A 10 2.52 9.82 -17.39
C CYS A 10 2.32 10.89 -18.49
N ALA A 11 1.27 11.70 -18.38
CA ALA A 11 0.96 12.79 -19.31
C ALA A 11 2.08 13.83 -19.34
N GLY A 12 2.60 14.22 -18.16
CA GLY A 12 3.75 15.10 -18.04
C GLY A 12 5.02 14.49 -18.67
N PHE A 13 5.26 13.19 -18.48
CA PHE A 13 6.42 12.50 -19.05
C PHE A 13 6.36 12.40 -20.58
N PHE A 14 5.21 12.01 -21.12
CA PHE A 14 5.00 11.86 -22.57
C PHE A 14 4.65 13.17 -23.29
N LYS A 15 4.52 14.29 -22.54
CA LYS A 15 4.14 15.61 -23.05
C LYS A 15 2.84 15.58 -23.85
N CYS A 16 1.86 14.84 -23.36
CA CYS A 16 0.55 14.68 -23.99
C CYS A 16 -0.58 14.80 -22.96
N SER A 17 -1.83 14.79 -23.41
CA SER A 17 -2.98 14.83 -22.50
C SER A 17 -3.25 13.47 -21.86
N GLU A 18 -3.86 13.44 -20.67
CA GLU A 18 -4.29 12.20 -20.00
C GLU A 18 -5.27 11.38 -20.87
N ASP A 19 -6.12 12.06 -21.64
CA ASP A 19 -7.04 11.45 -22.61
C ASP A 19 -6.29 10.72 -23.72
N THR A 20 -5.19 11.30 -24.21
CA THR A 20 -4.35 10.68 -25.23
C THR A 20 -3.80 9.36 -24.72
N ILE A 21 -3.29 9.33 -23.49
CA ILE A 21 -2.74 8.12 -22.86
C ILE A 21 -3.84 7.06 -22.71
N SER A 22 -4.99 7.44 -22.15
CA SER A 22 -6.11 6.51 -21.94
C SER A 22 -6.61 5.91 -23.24
N ARG A 23 -6.71 6.72 -24.32
CA ARG A 23 -7.11 6.24 -25.65
C ARG A 23 -6.10 5.28 -26.26
N ILE A 24 -4.80 5.55 -26.12
CA ILE A 24 -3.74 4.67 -26.65
C ILE A 24 -3.76 3.32 -25.93
N ILE A 25 -3.83 3.33 -24.59
CA ILE A 25 -3.90 2.09 -23.79
C ILE A 25 -5.15 1.29 -24.16
N GLN A 26 -6.30 1.94 -24.29
CA GLN A 26 -7.53 1.28 -24.70
C GLN A 26 -7.43 0.71 -26.13
N LYS A 27 -6.73 1.40 -27.03
CA LYS A 27 -6.55 0.97 -28.43
C LYS A 27 -5.59 -0.22 -28.55
N GLU A 28 -4.48 -0.21 -27.84
CA GLU A 28 -3.42 -1.22 -27.99
C GLU A 28 -3.63 -2.44 -27.09
N GLU A 29 -4.10 -2.23 -25.87
CA GLU A 29 -4.19 -3.27 -24.85
C GLU A 29 -5.63 -3.65 -24.53
N SER A 30 -6.63 -2.89 -25.02
CA SER A 30 -8.05 -3.08 -24.69
C SER A 30 -8.34 -3.03 -23.17
N LEU A 31 -7.51 -2.30 -22.42
CA LEU A 31 -7.60 -2.15 -20.98
C LEU A 31 -7.78 -0.69 -20.58
N THR A 32 -8.34 -0.46 -19.38
CA THR A 32 -8.28 0.87 -18.76
C THR A 32 -6.87 1.17 -18.26
N PHE A 33 -6.54 2.45 -18.04
CA PHE A 33 -5.26 2.83 -17.42
C PHE A 33 -5.06 2.14 -16.06
N TRP A 34 -6.12 1.96 -15.28
CA TRP A 34 -6.04 1.29 -13.98
C TRP A 34 -5.68 -0.19 -14.10
N ASP A 35 -6.30 -0.91 -15.02
CA ASP A 35 -6.02 -2.33 -15.26
C ASP A 35 -4.63 -2.53 -15.84
N PHE A 36 -4.26 -1.68 -16.81
CA PHE A 36 -2.91 -1.65 -17.38
C PHE A 36 -1.88 -1.44 -16.28
N ARG A 37 -2.04 -0.39 -15.46
CA ARG A 37 -1.15 -0.10 -14.34
C ARG A 37 -1.07 -1.29 -13.38
N GLU A 38 -2.20 -1.86 -12.95
CA GLU A 38 -2.19 -2.95 -11.97
C GLU A 38 -1.50 -4.22 -12.51
N ARG A 39 -1.69 -4.53 -13.81
CA ARG A 39 -1.02 -5.62 -14.51
C ARG A 39 0.50 -5.46 -14.49
N TYR A 40 1.01 -4.30 -14.91
CA TYR A 40 2.45 -4.05 -14.97
C TYR A 40 3.06 -3.83 -13.57
N PHE A 41 2.30 -3.32 -12.60
CA PHE A 41 2.73 -3.17 -11.20
C PHE A 41 2.67 -4.46 -10.37
N GLY A 42 2.05 -5.52 -10.88
CA GLY A 42 2.03 -6.84 -10.22
C GLY A 42 3.43 -7.37 -9.93
N SER A 43 4.33 -7.29 -10.92
CA SER A 43 5.72 -7.76 -10.80
C SER A 43 6.50 -6.96 -9.74
N SER A 44 6.38 -5.63 -9.76
CA SER A 44 7.03 -4.75 -8.78
C SER A 44 6.57 -5.02 -7.35
N ARG A 45 5.27 -5.27 -7.14
CA ARG A 45 4.76 -5.67 -5.82
C ARG A 45 5.32 -7.02 -5.37
N MET A 46 5.47 -7.97 -6.30
CA MET A 46 6.08 -9.26 -6.00
C MET A 46 7.54 -9.09 -5.58
N GLN A 47 8.32 -8.30 -6.32
CA GLN A 47 9.72 -8.03 -5.98
C GLN A 47 9.87 -7.35 -4.61
N LEU A 48 8.99 -6.40 -4.28
CA LEU A 48 8.97 -5.78 -2.94
C LEU A 48 8.71 -6.80 -1.84
N ARG A 49 7.74 -7.71 -2.03
CA ARG A 49 7.48 -8.79 -1.06
C ARG A 49 8.67 -9.74 -0.92
N GLN A 50 9.30 -10.13 -2.02
CA GLN A 50 10.51 -10.95 -2.02
C GLN A 50 11.64 -10.27 -1.26
N LYS A 51 11.84 -8.96 -1.48
CA LYS A 51 12.87 -8.20 -0.78
C LYS A 51 12.59 -8.11 0.72
N ALA A 52 11.33 -7.84 1.08
CA ALA A 52 10.92 -7.79 2.47
C ALA A 52 11.08 -9.15 3.18
N PHE A 53 10.79 -10.26 2.49
CA PHE A 53 11.05 -11.61 2.98
C PHE A 53 12.56 -11.87 3.16
N GLN A 54 13.38 -11.47 2.19
CA GLN A 54 14.84 -11.56 2.31
C GLN A 54 15.36 -10.77 3.52
N MET A 55 14.84 -9.55 3.75
CA MET A 55 15.22 -8.73 4.90
C MET A 55 14.86 -9.41 6.22
N ALA A 56 13.65 -9.96 6.34
CA ALA A 56 13.24 -10.74 7.51
C ALA A 56 14.19 -11.91 7.75
N MET A 57 14.51 -12.69 6.72
CA MET A 57 15.43 -13.84 6.83
C MET A 57 16.88 -13.44 7.12
N SER A 58 17.29 -12.23 6.75
CA SER A 58 18.61 -11.69 7.09
C SER A 58 18.75 -11.20 8.54
N GLY A 59 17.68 -11.28 9.33
CA GLY A 59 17.69 -10.94 10.75
C GLY A 59 17.09 -9.56 11.09
N ASP A 60 16.42 -8.89 10.14
CA ASP A 60 15.61 -7.72 10.46
C ASP A 60 14.40 -8.14 11.30
N ARG A 61 14.50 -7.92 12.61
CA ARG A 61 13.49 -8.32 13.61
C ARG A 61 12.14 -7.68 13.35
N THR A 62 12.11 -6.41 12.96
CA THR A 62 10.86 -5.67 12.70
C THR A 62 10.16 -6.25 11.47
N MET A 63 10.91 -6.48 10.40
CA MET A 63 10.38 -7.07 9.18
C MET A 63 9.91 -8.52 9.43
N MET A 64 10.64 -9.27 10.25
CA MET A 64 10.24 -10.63 10.64
C MET A 64 8.92 -10.64 11.41
N ILE A 65 8.76 -9.80 12.43
CA ILE A 65 7.49 -9.66 13.17
C ILE A 65 6.37 -9.23 12.22
N PHE A 66 6.63 -8.24 11.36
CA PHE A 66 5.67 -7.79 10.37
C PHE A 66 5.20 -8.93 9.45
N MET A 67 6.12 -9.75 8.95
CA MET A 67 5.82 -10.90 8.11
C MET A 67 5.04 -11.97 8.86
N LEU A 68 5.42 -12.29 10.11
CA LEU A 68 4.70 -13.25 10.94
C LEU A 68 3.24 -12.82 11.19
N LYS A 69 3.00 -11.52 11.40
CA LYS A 69 1.65 -10.98 11.54
C LYS A 69 0.84 -11.08 10.25
N ASN A 70 1.40 -10.65 9.13
CA ASN A 70 0.67 -10.57 7.87
C ASN A 70 0.52 -11.91 7.13
N PHE A 71 1.53 -12.78 7.17
CA PHE A 71 1.56 -14.03 6.41
C PHE A 71 1.29 -15.26 7.27
N CYS A 72 1.68 -15.24 8.56
CA CYS A 72 1.49 -16.37 9.47
C CYS A 72 0.31 -16.17 10.43
N GLY A 73 -0.40 -15.04 10.34
CA GLY A 73 -1.60 -14.76 11.14
C GLY A 73 -1.32 -14.53 12.62
N MET A 74 -0.07 -14.24 13.00
CA MET A 74 0.27 -13.87 14.37
C MET A 74 -0.48 -12.60 14.76
N LYS A 75 -1.09 -12.60 15.94
CA LYS A 75 -1.79 -11.43 16.48
C LYS A 75 -1.09 -10.99 17.75
N ASP A 76 -1.08 -9.68 17.98
CA ASP A 76 -0.76 -9.17 19.30
C ASP A 76 -1.89 -9.61 20.24
N ASN A 77 -1.53 -10.13 21.41
CA ASN A 77 -2.48 -10.38 22.48
C ASN A 77 -2.40 -9.19 23.44
N PRO A 78 -3.30 -8.20 23.33
CA PRO A 78 -3.33 -7.17 24.32
C PRO A 78 -4.03 -7.71 25.56
N ASP A 79 -3.26 -7.88 26.65
CA ASP A 79 -3.83 -8.12 27.98
C ASP A 79 -4.52 -6.81 28.41
N PHE A 80 -5.78 -6.66 28.04
CA PHE A 80 -6.63 -5.57 28.52
C PHE A 80 -7.44 -6.07 29.71
N ASP A 81 -6.86 -5.99 30.91
CA ASP A 81 -7.65 -5.87 32.14
C ASP A 81 -8.09 -4.40 32.27
N LEU A 82 -8.91 -3.94 31.32
CA LEU A 82 -9.54 -2.63 31.41
C LEU A 82 -10.80 -2.77 32.26
N GLU A 83 -10.66 -2.58 33.56
CA GLU A 83 -11.81 -2.21 34.39
C GLU A 83 -12.38 -0.89 33.82
N PRO A 84 -13.71 -0.80 33.60
CA PRO A 84 -14.31 0.41 33.06
C PRO A 84 -14.12 1.56 34.05
N GLN A 85 -13.13 2.41 33.79
CA GLN A 85 -12.90 3.63 34.56
C GLN A 85 -13.97 4.64 34.15
N GLN A 86 -14.93 4.90 35.04
CA GLN A 86 -15.87 6.00 34.89
C GLN A 86 -15.10 7.32 35.03
N CYS A 87 -14.81 7.97 33.91
CA CYS A 87 -14.34 9.35 33.92
C CYS A 87 -15.56 10.25 34.12
N GLU A 88 -15.73 10.80 35.32
CA GLU A 88 -16.61 11.95 35.53
C GLU A 88 -16.02 13.13 34.76
N VAL A 89 -16.75 13.59 33.75
CA VAL A 89 -16.39 14.76 32.96
C VAL A 89 -17.14 15.94 33.57
N GLU A 90 -16.44 16.76 34.35
CA GLU A 90 -16.99 18.04 34.79
C GLU A 90 -16.89 19.04 33.63
N PHE A 91 -18.05 19.47 33.14
CA PHE A 91 -18.14 20.59 32.22
C PHE A 91 -17.97 21.88 33.03
N ILE A 92 -16.85 22.57 32.82
CA ILE A 92 -16.65 23.93 33.33
C ILE A 92 -17.29 24.86 32.27
N ASP A 93 -18.42 25.48 32.61
CA ASP A 93 -19.02 26.54 31.81
C ASP A 93 -18.24 27.85 32.06
N ASP A 94 -17.77 28.49 30.97
CA ASP A 94 -17.11 29.82 30.94
C ASP A 94 -18.10 30.98 31.20
#